data_AF-A0A836WNU6-F1
#
_entry.id   AF-A0A836WNU6-F1
#
_cell.length_a   1.000
_cell.length_b   1.000
_cell.length_c   1.000
_cell.angle_alpha   90.00
_cell.angle_beta   90.00
_cell.angle_gamma   90.00
#
_symmetry.space_group_name_H-M   'P 1'
#
loop_
_entity.id
_entity.type
_entity.pdbx_description
1 polymer ?
#
loop_
_entity_poly.entity_id
_entity_poly.type
_entity_poly.pdbx_seq_one_letter_code
_entity_poly.pdbx_strand_id
1 'polypeptide(L)'
;MTRNLILIIIILFLPYIASSQQKSDIVTISGKVKYQKKGLQGAMIKVFESGNLYTTKVTDNLGKFKFTIPINKNFVFEILKKDFVTKKIAFDSHVPENENWGWSYDFTVELFEMVPNLDISALAQPVAKVKYFKEMDDFDYDMEYFNQMKSKVDKIMSQLKVLKKQAYQNTIAKADKLFREKKYKEAIVLYEKAIDYDPYSYYPDDQIEKCEKFLSENNRNEKTYTRYITEGDSYFTLKKYQLALNNYKKASSLKPSEQYPKQRISEINKLLAELEIKQKEQAYQAAIAKADKLFESKQYES
;
A
#
# COMPACT_ATOMS: atom_id res chain seq x y z
N MET A 1 -27.62 -28.76 -94.41
CA MET A 1 -27.55 -27.68 -93.40
C MET A 1 -27.14 -28.32 -92.08
N THR A 2 -25.84 -28.44 -91.81
CA THR A 2 -25.30 -28.90 -90.52
C THR A 2 -23.86 -28.41 -90.44
N ARG A 3 -23.62 -27.39 -89.59
CA ARG A 3 -22.30 -26.85 -89.23
C ARG A 3 -21.65 -27.86 -88.27
N ASN A 4 -20.51 -28.43 -88.65
CA ASN A 4 -19.67 -29.18 -87.71
C ASN A 4 -18.84 -28.19 -86.89
N LEU A 5 -19.19 -28.06 -85.61
CA LEU A 5 -18.52 -27.24 -84.61
C LEU A 5 -17.33 -28.05 -84.05
N ILE A 6 -16.10 -27.55 -84.25
CA ILE A 6 -14.88 -28.13 -83.66
C ILE A 6 -14.86 -27.75 -82.16
N LEU A 7 -14.98 -28.74 -81.29
CA LEU A 7 -14.88 -28.58 -79.83
C LEU A 7 -13.40 -28.72 -79.42
N ILE A 8 -12.73 -27.60 -79.13
CA ILE A 8 -11.37 -27.58 -78.58
C ILE A 8 -11.47 -27.84 -77.07
N ILE A 9 -11.08 -29.02 -76.63
CA ILE A 9 -10.99 -29.38 -75.21
C ILE A 9 -9.68 -28.84 -74.66
N ILE A 10 -9.74 -27.73 -73.93
CA ILE A 10 -8.62 -27.16 -73.17
C ILE A 10 -8.53 -27.93 -71.85
N ILE A 11 -7.53 -28.79 -71.72
CA ILE A 11 -7.18 -29.47 -70.47
C ILE A 11 -6.48 -28.45 -69.57
N LEU A 12 -7.21 -27.89 -68.61
CA LEU A 12 -6.66 -27.07 -67.53
C LEU A 12 -5.91 -27.98 -66.54
N PHE A 13 -4.58 -28.01 -66.64
CA PHE A 13 -3.71 -28.50 -65.57
C PHE A 13 -3.84 -27.55 -64.37
N LEU A 14 -4.61 -27.94 -63.36
CA LEU A 14 -4.55 -27.32 -62.04
C LEU A 14 -3.26 -27.78 -61.36
N PRO A 15 -2.30 -26.89 -61.05
CA PRO A 15 -1.15 -27.28 -60.26
C PRO A 15 -1.62 -27.71 -58.87
N TYR A 16 -1.33 -28.96 -58.53
CA TYR A 16 -1.47 -29.49 -57.18
C TYR A 16 -0.47 -28.71 -56.31
N ILE A 17 -0.95 -27.69 -55.58
CA ILE A 17 -0.13 -27.05 -54.55
C ILE A 17 -0.04 -28.07 -53.41
N ALA A 18 1.04 -28.84 -53.42
CA ALA A 18 1.45 -29.59 -52.25
C ALA A 18 1.78 -28.57 -51.15
N SER A 19 0.86 -28.36 -50.21
CA SER A 19 1.14 -27.65 -48.97
C SER A 19 2.20 -28.43 -48.21
N SER A 20 3.48 -28.09 -48.37
CA SER A 20 4.51 -28.59 -47.47
C SER A 20 4.23 -28.02 -46.08
N GLN A 21 3.81 -28.86 -45.13
CA GLN A 21 3.78 -28.47 -43.72
C GLN A 21 5.21 -28.07 -43.33
N GLN A 22 5.42 -26.78 -43.08
CA GLN A 22 6.69 -26.25 -42.63
C GLN A 22 7.03 -26.87 -41.26
N LYS A 23 8.19 -27.51 -41.16
CA LYS A 23 8.71 -28.09 -39.93
C LYS A 23 8.74 -27.04 -38.83
N SER A 24 8.13 -27.33 -37.69
CA SER A 24 8.12 -26.43 -36.53
C SER A 24 9.40 -26.64 -35.71
N ASP A 25 10.47 -25.92 -36.04
CA ASP A 25 11.75 -25.98 -35.32
C ASP A 25 11.73 -25.17 -33.99
N ILE A 26 10.56 -25.10 -33.34
CA ILE A 26 10.34 -24.28 -32.15
C ILE A 26 9.60 -25.05 -31.05
N VAL A 27 9.87 -24.63 -29.81
CA VAL A 27 9.04 -24.92 -28.63
C VAL A 27 8.28 -23.66 -28.25
N THR A 28 6.96 -23.77 -28.11
CA THR A 28 6.12 -22.72 -27.54
C THR A 28 6.12 -22.84 -26.03
N ILE A 29 6.61 -21.82 -25.36
CA ILE A 29 6.63 -21.78 -23.90
C ILE A 29 5.60 -20.78 -23.43
N SER A 30 4.68 -21.24 -22.59
CA SER A 30 3.71 -20.40 -21.91
C SER A 30 3.84 -20.56 -20.40
N GLY A 31 3.19 -19.67 -19.67
CA GLY A 31 3.12 -19.83 -18.24
C GLY A 31 2.57 -18.65 -17.50
N LYS A 32 2.68 -18.73 -16.18
CA LYS A 32 2.21 -17.69 -15.27
C LYS A 32 3.20 -17.45 -14.14
N VAL A 33 3.49 -16.19 -13.87
CA VAL A 33 4.16 -15.77 -12.63
C VAL A 33 3.10 -15.42 -11.60
N LYS A 34 3.27 -15.89 -10.37
CA LYS A 34 2.32 -15.69 -9.27
C LYS A 34 2.99 -15.09 -8.03
N TYR A 35 2.17 -14.44 -7.21
CA TYR A 35 2.46 -14.05 -5.84
C TYR A 35 1.18 -14.21 -5.01
N GLN A 36 1.26 -14.93 -3.87
CA GLN A 36 0.12 -15.20 -2.98
C GLN A 36 -1.11 -15.69 -3.76
N LYS A 37 -0.91 -16.70 -4.63
CA LYS A 37 -1.95 -17.29 -5.52
C LYS A 37 -2.51 -16.37 -6.62
N LYS A 38 -2.22 -15.07 -6.63
CA LYS A 38 -2.62 -14.13 -7.68
C LYS A 38 -1.58 -14.09 -8.80
N GLY A 39 -2.00 -13.69 -10.01
CA GLY A 39 -1.07 -13.42 -11.10
C GLY A 39 -0.23 -12.18 -10.78
N LEU A 40 1.08 -12.26 -11.03
CA LEU A 40 2.01 -11.17 -10.78
C LEU A 40 2.29 -10.41 -12.07
N GLN A 41 1.68 -9.24 -12.21
CA GLN A 41 1.88 -8.35 -13.35
C GLN A 41 3.27 -7.71 -13.34
N GLY A 42 3.83 -7.52 -14.54
CA GLY A 42 5.05 -6.76 -14.70
C GLY A 42 6.30 -7.48 -14.18
N ALA A 43 6.25 -8.80 -14.01
CA ALA A 43 7.44 -9.63 -13.79
C ALA A 43 8.17 -9.77 -15.12
N MET A 44 9.49 -9.62 -15.10
CA MET A 44 10.33 -9.72 -16.28
C MET A 44 10.88 -11.15 -16.39
N ILE A 45 10.74 -11.74 -17.57
CA ILE A 45 11.31 -13.03 -17.93
C ILE A 45 12.44 -12.75 -18.92
N LYS A 46 13.68 -12.91 -18.46
CA LYS A 46 14.85 -12.90 -19.34
C LYS A 46 15.16 -14.34 -19.74
N VAL A 47 15.41 -14.56 -21.02
CA VAL A 47 15.77 -15.88 -21.56
C VAL A 47 17.20 -15.80 -22.03
N PHE A 48 18.05 -16.70 -21.55
CA PHE A 48 19.44 -16.81 -21.96
C PHE A 48 19.67 -18.08 -22.76
N GLU A 49 20.35 -17.98 -23.90
CA GLU A 49 20.84 -19.10 -24.71
C GLU A 49 22.37 -19.16 -24.53
N SER A 50 22.89 -20.27 -24.02
CA SER A 50 24.35 -20.45 -23.82
C SER A 50 25.02 -19.26 -23.09
N GLY A 51 24.30 -18.64 -22.14
CA GLY A 51 24.76 -17.49 -21.35
C GLY A 51 24.48 -16.10 -21.97
N ASN A 52 24.12 -16.02 -23.24
CA ASN A 52 23.78 -14.76 -23.91
C ASN A 52 22.30 -14.47 -23.81
N LEU A 53 21.92 -13.21 -23.60
CA LEU A 53 20.52 -12.81 -23.57
C LEU A 53 19.88 -13.04 -24.94
N TYR A 54 18.92 -13.95 -25.01
CA TYR A 54 18.16 -14.29 -26.22
C TYR A 54 16.93 -13.39 -26.38
N THR A 55 16.10 -13.29 -25.34
CA THR A 55 14.92 -12.41 -25.37
C THR A 55 14.50 -11.99 -23.97
N THR A 56 13.64 -10.98 -23.90
CA THR A 56 13.01 -10.53 -22.66
C THR A 56 11.52 -10.29 -22.89
N LYS A 57 10.69 -10.75 -21.96
CA LYS A 57 9.26 -10.45 -21.91
C LYS A 57 8.83 -10.00 -20.54
N VAL A 58 7.66 -9.39 -20.47
CA VAL A 58 7.03 -8.93 -19.24
C VAL A 58 5.64 -9.56 -19.14
N THR A 59 5.25 -9.98 -17.93
CA THR A 59 3.92 -10.57 -17.70
C THR A 59 2.79 -9.56 -17.84
N ASP A 60 1.65 -10.03 -18.35
CA ASP A 60 0.41 -9.26 -18.44
C ASP A 60 -0.27 -9.04 -17.07
N ASN A 61 -1.45 -8.40 -17.05
CA ASN A 61 -2.24 -8.16 -15.85
C ASN A 61 -2.72 -9.43 -15.13
N LEU A 62 -2.72 -10.58 -15.80
CA LEU A 62 -3.04 -11.89 -15.23
C LEU A 62 -1.78 -12.67 -14.84
N GLY A 63 -0.60 -12.06 -14.97
CA GLY A 63 0.71 -12.66 -14.71
C GLY A 63 1.17 -13.64 -15.79
N LYS A 64 0.51 -13.69 -16.95
CA LYS A 64 0.81 -14.65 -18.00
C LYS A 64 1.93 -14.16 -18.91
N PHE A 65 2.64 -15.10 -19.52
CA PHE A 65 3.62 -14.85 -20.57
C PHE A 65 3.55 -15.96 -21.64
N LYS A 66 4.06 -15.65 -22.84
CA LYS A 66 4.22 -16.62 -23.92
C LYS A 66 5.39 -16.21 -24.83
N PHE A 67 6.27 -17.14 -25.18
CA PHE A 67 7.35 -16.96 -26.15
C PHE A 67 7.62 -18.25 -26.92
N THR A 68 8.44 -18.16 -27.95
CA THR A 68 8.93 -19.29 -28.73
C THR A 68 10.45 -19.32 -28.66
N ILE A 69 11.00 -20.52 -28.50
CA ILE A 69 12.44 -20.79 -28.52
C ILE A 69 12.75 -21.84 -29.60
N PRO A 70 13.92 -21.81 -30.23
CA PRO A 70 14.31 -22.88 -31.15
C PRO A 70 14.53 -24.19 -30.38
N ILE A 71 14.29 -25.32 -31.05
CA ILE A 71 14.62 -26.66 -30.54
C ILE A 71 16.15 -26.91 -30.54
N ASN A 72 16.57 -27.99 -29.87
CA ASN A 72 17.96 -28.48 -29.85
C ASN A 72 18.98 -27.47 -29.31
N LYS A 73 18.56 -26.72 -28.28
CA LYS A 73 19.38 -25.75 -27.55
C LYS A 73 19.12 -25.78 -26.05
N ASN A 74 20.02 -25.17 -25.28
CA ASN A 74 19.89 -25.01 -23.84
C ASN A 74 19.56 -23.57 -23.46
N PHE A 75 18.54 -23.41 -22.62
CA PHE A 75 18.07 -22.11 -22.15
C PHE A 75 18.04 -22.00 -20.62
N VAL A 76 18.20 -20.77 -20.14
CA VAL A 76 17.89 -20.39 -18.76
C VAL A 76 16.87 -19.26 -18.77
N PHE A 77 15.73 -19.51 -18.15
CA PHE A 77 14.72 -18.51 -17.85
C PHE A 77 15.02 -17.89 -16.50
N GLU A 78 15.28 -16.59 -16.47
CA GLU A 78 15.44 -15.81 -15.25
C GLU A 78 14.21 -14.92 -15.05
N ILE A 79 13.43 -15.23 -14.01
CA ILE A 79 12.20 -14.54 -13.66
C ILE A 79 12.49 -13.59 -12.51
N LEU A 80 12.35 -12.28 -12.76
CA LEU A 80 12.70 -11.22 -11.82
C LEU A 80 11.60 -10.18 -11.71
N LYS A 81 11.44 -9.65 -10.50
CA LYS A 81 10.58 -8.52 -10.18
C LYS A 81 11.25 -7.75 -9.05
N LYS A 82 11.21 -6.42 -9.12
CA LYS A 82 11.74 -5.54 -8.06
C LYS A 82 11.12 -5.95 -6.72
N ASP A 83 11.95 -6.06 -5.69
CA ASP A 83 11.57 -6.45 -4.32
C ASP A 83 11.16 -7.93 -4.14
N PHE A 84 11.32 -8.77 -5.18
CA PHE A 84 11.11 -10.21 -5.12
C PHE A 84 12.41 -10.98 -5.32
N VAL A 85 12.44 -12.20 -4.79
CA VAL A 85 13.52 -13.16 -5.03
C VAL A 85 13.45 -13.66 -6.47
N THR A 86 14.57 -13.55 -7.18
CA THR A 86 14.71 -14.04 -8.56
C THR A 86 14.72 -15.56 -8.60
N LYS A 87 14.05 -16.15 -9.60
CA LYS A 87 14.05 -17.60 -9.82
C LYS A 87 14.56 -17.92 -11.22
N LYS A 88 15.25 -19.06 -11.33
CA LYS A 88 15.76 -19.57 -12.61
C LYS A 88 15.15 -20.91 -12.97
N ILE A 89 14.87 -21.16 -14.24
CA ILE A 89 14.48 -22.48 -14.76
C ILE A 89 15.43 -22.79 -15.92
N ALA A 90 16.07 -23.95 -15.86
CA ALA A 90 16.83 -24.44 -17.00
C ALA A 90 15.91 -25.28 -17.89
N PHE A 91 16.06 -25.12 -19.20
CA PHE A 91 15.24 -25.81 -20.18
C PHE A 91 16.15 -26.34 -21.29
N ASP A 92 16.18 -27.65 -21.40
CA ASP A 92 16.80 -28.37 -22.49
C ASP A 92 15.73 -28.61 -23.56
N SER A 93 15.87 -27.97 -24.72
CA SER A 93 14.92 -28.06 -25.84
C SER A 93 15.29 -29.14 -26.87
N HIS A 94 16.22 -30.04 -26.55
CA HIS A 94 16.53 -31.17 -27.43
C HIS A 94 15.36 -32.14 -27.50
N VAL A 95 14.97 -32.48 -28.73
CA VAL A 95 13.86 -33.37 -29.08
C VAL A 95 14.31 -34.35 -30.16
N PRO A 96 13.60 -35.48 -30.36
CA PRO A 96 13.94 -36.43 -31.41
C PRO A 96 13.98 -35.81 -32.81
N GLU A 97 14.87 -36.31 -33.67
CA GLU A 97 14.95 -35.89 -35.06
C GLU A 97 13.71 -36.36 -35.85
N ASN A 98 13.29 -35.54 -36.83
CA ASN A 98 12.20 -35.82 -37.79
C ASN A 98 10.76 -35.72 -37.26
N GLU A 99 10.56 -35.08 -36.11
CA GLU A 99 9.22 -34.76 -35.64
C GLU A 99 8.73 -33.42 -36.22
N ASN A 100 7.48 -33.40 -36.68
CA ASN A 100 6.93 -32.32 -37.50
C ASN A 100 5.78 -31.56 -36.81
N TRP A 101 5.64 -31.73 -35.49
CA TRP A 101 4.63 -31.05 -34.69
C TRP A 101 5.26 -29.97 -33.81
N GLY A 102 4.44 -29.00 -33.41
CA GLY A 102 4.88 -27.90 -32.56
C GLY A 102 4.90 -28.33 -31.10
N TRP A 103 6.08 -28.34 -30.50
CA TRP A 103 6.24 -28.62 -29.08
C TRP A 103 5.71 -27.48 -28.22
N SER A 104 5.17 -27.80 -27.05
CA SER A 104 4.77 -26.79 -26.09
C SER A 104 5.05 -27.20 -24.66
N TYR A 105 5.39 -26.25 -23.81
CA TYR A 105 5.53 -26.47 -22.38
C TYR A 105 4.96 -25.29 -21.60
N ASP A 106 4.15 -25.59 -20.58
CA ASP A 106 3.56 -24.59 -19.69
C ASP A 106 4.12 -24.75 -18.28
N PHE A 107 4.49 -23.63 -17.65
CA PHE A 107 4.89 -23.67 -16.24
C PHE A 107 4.40 -22.47 -15.44
N THR A 108 4.25 -22.70 -14.12
CA THR A 108 3.92 -21.64 -13.17
C THR A 108 5.08 -21.42 -12.21
N VAL A 109 5.46 -20.16 -12.02
CA VAL A 109 6.47 -19.75 -11.04
C VAL A 109 5.82 -18.87 -9.99
N GLU A 110 5.88 -19.28 -8.72
CA GLU A 110 5.53 -18.40 -7.61
C GLU A 110 6.79 -17.70 -7.08
N LEU A 111 6.79 -16.37 -7.13
CA LEU A 111 7.81 -15.53 -6.50
C LEU A 111 7.38 -15.18 -5.08
N PHE A 112 8.36 -14.90 -4.23
CA PHE A 112 8.16 -14.38 -2.89
C PHE A 112 9.04 -13.15 -2.68
N GLU A 113 8.61 -12.28 -1.79
CA GLU A 113 9.30 -11.01 -1.49
C GLU A 113 10.69 -11.26 -0.90
N MET A 114 11.63 -10.41 -1.29
CA MET A 114 12.96 -10.37 -0.69
C MET A 114 12.87 -9.70 0.67
N VAL A 115 13.41 -10.34 1.70
CA VAL A 115 13.51 -9.78 3.06
C VAL A 115 15.00 -9.66 3.42
N PRO A 116 15.42 -8.58 4.11
CA PRO A 116 16.80 -8.48 4.60
C PRO A 116 17.24 -9.72 5.37
N ASN A 117 18.49 -10.15 5.16
CA ASN A 117 19.12 -11.31 5.80
C ASN A 117 18.53 -12.69 5.41
N LEU A 118 17.67 -12.77 4.39
CA LEU A 118 17.24 -14.04 3.84
C LEU A 118 18.39 -14.67 3.04
N ASP A 119 18.80 -15.90 3.40
CA ASP A 119 19.79 -16.63 2.62
C ASP A 119 19.13 -17.23 1.38
N ILE A 120 19.45 -16.68 0.22
CA ILE A 120 18.96 -17.14 -1.08
C ILE A 120 20.05 -17.80 -1.93
N SER A 121 21.19 -18.15 -1.34
CA SER A 121 22.35 -18.69 -2.07
C SER A 121 22.01 -19.91 -2.94
N ALA A 122 21.13 -20.78 -2.45
CA ALA A 122 20.64 -21.94 -3.20
C ALA A 122 19.89 -21.58 -4.49
N LEU A 123 19.33 -20.37 -4.59
CA LEU A 123 18.55 -19.89 -5.75
C LEU A 123 19.42 -19.24 -6.82
N ALA A 124 20.75 -19.21 -6.64
CA ALA A 124 21.69 -18.95 -7.73
C ALA A 124 21.57 -20.04 -8.83
N GLN A 125 21.20 -21.26 -8.43
CA GLN A 125 20.92 -22.39 -9.33
C GLN A 125 19.45 -22.41 -9.78
N PRO A 126 19.13 -23.03 -10.92
CA PRO A 126 17.76 -23.23 -11.36
C PRO A 126 16.92 -23.98 -10.32
N VAL A 127 15.68 -23.55 -10.10
CA VAL A 127 14.74 -24.26 -9.21
C VAL A 127 14.10 -25.48 -9.87
N ALA A 128 14.14 -25.54 -11.20
CA ALA A 128 13.71 -26.68 -12.01
C ALA A 128 14.61 -26.82 -13.24
N LYS A 129 14.72 -28.04 -13.73
CA LYS A 129 15.32 -28.40 -15.02
C LYS A 129 14.27 -29.13 -15.84
N VAL A 130 13.97 -28.63 -17.02
CA VAL A 130 12.99 -29.22 -17.95
C VAL A 130 13.75 -29.85 -19.10
N LYS A 131 13.35 -31.05 -19.52
CA LYS A 131 13.93 -31.79 -20.64
C LYS A 131 12.87 -32.68 -21.27
N TYR A 132 13.14 -33.11 -22.50
CA TYR A 132 12.32 -34.12 -23.16
C TYR A 132 12.50 -35.50 -22.49
N PHE A 133 11.39 -36.21 -22.30
CA PHE A 133 11.38 -37.59 -21.80
C PHE A 133 10.80 -38.51 -22.87
N LYS A 134 11.64 -39.42 -23.39
CA LYS A 134 11.25 -40.34 -24.47
C LYS A 134 10.09 -41.25 -24.09
N GLU A 135 9.99 -41.61 -22.81
CA GLU A 135 8.92 -42.47 -22.30
C GLU A 135 7.55 -41.77 -22.30
N MET A 136 7.54 -40.44 -22.22
CA MET A 136 6.32 -39.62 -22.20
C MET A 136 6.03 -38.97 -23.55
N ASP A 137 7.01 -38.97 -24.46
CA ASP A 137 6.96 -38.22 -25.71
C ASP A 137 6.61 -36.74 -25.49
N ASP A 138 7.13 -36.16 -24.40
CA ASP A 138 6.84 -34.79 -23.99
C ASP A 138 7.97 -34.22 -23.11
N PHE A 139 7.93 -32.91 -22.90
CA PHE A 139 8.76 -32.21 -21.92
C PHE A 139 8.20 -32.38 -20.52
N ASP A 140 9.06 -32.73 -19.58
CA ASP A 140 8.74 -32.69 -18.16
C ASP A 140 9.94 -32.15 -17.36
N TYR A 141 9.75 -31.93 -16.06
CA TYR A 141 10.83 -31.54 -15.17
C TYR A 141 11.55 -32.75 -14.58
N ASP A 142 12.85 -32.59 -14.36
CA ASP A 142 13.66 -33.57 -13.65
C ASP A 142 13.22 -33.65 -12.18
N MET A 143 12.45 -34.68 -11.84
CA MET A 143 11.84 -34.85 -10.52
C MET A 143 12.86 -34.99 -9.39
N GLU A 144 13.98 -35.68 -9.64
CA GLU A 144 15.03 -35.85 -8.62
C GLU A 144 15.69 -34.51 -8.31
N TYR A 145 16.11 -33.79 -9.35
CA TYR A 145 16.66 -32.45 -9.20
C TYR A 145 15.66 -31.49 -8.52
N PHE A 146 14.39 -31.55 -8.95
CA PHE A 146 13.32 -30.73 -8.37
C PHE A 146 13.15 -31.02 -6.88
N ASN A 147 13.16 -32.28 -6.44
CA ASN A 147 13.03 -32.65 -5.03
C ASN A 147 14.21 -32.15 -4.19
N GLN A 148 15.44 -32.21 -4.72
CA GLN A 148 16.61 -31.64 -4.07
C GLN A 148 16.48 -30.12 -3.89
N MET A 149 16.07 -29.42 -4.95
CA MET A 149 15.87 -27.97 -4.89
C MET A 149 14.67 -27.58 -4.02
N LYS A 150 13.60 -28.37 -4.04
CA LYS A 150 12.43 -28.19 -3.17
C LYS A 150 12.84 -28.19 -1.71
N SER A 151 13.68 -29.13 -1.27
CA SER A 151 14.19 -29.15 0.11
C SER A 151 14.95 -27.87 0.49
N LYS A 152 15.77 -27.34 -0.43
CA LYS A 152 16.47 -26.06 -0.20
C LYS A 152 15.50 -24.88 -0.15
N VAL A 153 14.52 -24.83 -1.06
CA VAL A 153 13.47 -23.81 -1.09
C VAL A 153 12.64 -23.86 0.19
N ASP A 154 12.27 -25.03 0.69
CA ASP A 154 11.49 -25.20 1.92
C ASP A 154 12.25 -24.64 3.15
N LYS A 155 13.58 -24.79 3.20
CA LYS A 155 14.44 -24.17 4.23
C LYS A 155 14.43 -22.64 4.12
N ILE A 156 14.54 -22.10 2.90
CA ILE A 156 14.46 -20.64 2.65
C ILE A 156 13.10 -20.10 3.07
N MET A 157 12.01 -20.79 2.72
CA MET A 157 10.66 -20.39 3.10
C MET A 157 10.46 -20.44 4.63
N SER A 158 11.06 -21.41 5.30
CA SER A 158 11.05 -21.49 6.76
C SER A 158 11.80 -20.31 7.40
N GLN A 159 12.98 -19.96 6.87
CA GLN A 159 13.75 -18.80 7.30
C GLN A 159 12.98 -17.50 7.03
N LEU A 160 12.38 -17.36 5.85
CA LEU A 160 11.55 -16.21 5.48
C LEU A 160 10.41 -16.01 6.47
N LYS A 161 9.71 -17.09 6.86
CA LYS A 161 8.64 -17.04 7.86
C LYS A 161 9.13 -16.52 9.21
N VAL A 162 10.30 -16.97 9.67
CA VAL A 162 10.91 -16.50 10.93
C VAL A 162 11.28 -15.02 10.82
N LEU A 163 11.93 -14.60 9.73
CA LEU A 163 12.34 -13.21 9.52
C LEU A 163 11.14 -12.27 9.44
N LYS A 164 10.07 -12.64 8.70
CA LYS A 164 8.83 -11.85 8.64
C LYS A 164 8.18 -11.72 10.02
N LYS A 165 8.11 -12.81 10.80
CA LYS A 165 7.58 -12.78 12.17
C LYS A 165 8.39 -11.85 13.09
N GLN A 166 9.71 -11.91 13.02
CA GLN A 166 10.58 -11.03 13.80
C GLN A 166 10.44 -9.56 13.37
N ALA A 167 10.40 -9.30 12.05
CA ALA A 167 10.20 -7.96 11.51
C ALA A 167 8.85 -7.37 11.93
N TYR A 168 7.78 -8.18 11.90
CA TYR A 168 6.47 -7.83 12.41
C TYR A 168 6.53 -7.42 13.89
N GLN A 169 7.02 -8.31 14.76
CA GLN A 169 7.10 -8.07 16.21
C GLN A 169 7.90 -6.80 16.54
N ASN A 170 9.04 -6.62 15.90
CA ASN A 170 9.88 -5.44 16.09
C ASN A 170 9.21 -4.15 15.61
N THR A 171 8.45 -4.22 14.52
CA THR A 171 7.74 -3.06 13.96
C THR A 171 6.57 -2.67 14.85
N ILE A 172 5.79 -3.64 15.33
CA ILE A 172 4.71 -3.42 16.32
C ILE A 172 5.25 -2.76 17.58
N ALA A 173 6.32 -3.29 18.18
CA ALA A 173 6.89 -2.73 19.39
C ALA A 173 7.29 -1.24 19.23
N LYS A 174 7.80 -0.87 18.05
CA LYS A 174 8.12 0.53 17.71
C LYS A 174 6.86 1.37 17.49
N ALA A 175 5.87 0.85 16.79
CA ALA A 175 4.59 1.52 16.57
C ALA A 175 3.87 1.81 17.88
N ASP A 176 3.77 0.81 18.77
CA ASP A 176 3.16 0.94 20.09
C ASP A 176 3.88 1.96 20.98
N LYS A 177 5.20 2.06 20.84
CA LYS A 177 5.98 3.09 21.52
C LYS A 177 5.58 4.49 21.05
N LEU A 178 5.52 4.71 19.73
CA LEU A 178 5.08 5.99 19.15
C LEU A 178 3.63 6.32 19.51
N PHE A 179 2.75 5.31 19.55
CA PHE A 179 1.38 5.46 20.01
C PHE A 179 1.31 5.99 21.45
N ARG A 180 2.08 5.39 22.38
CA ARG A 180 2.16 5.86 23.78
C ARG A 180 2.75 7.27 23.90
N GLU A 181 3.66 7.63 23.00
CA GLU A 181 4.21 8.99 22.86
C GLU A 181 3.23 9.97 22.18
N LYS A 182 2.01 9.53 21.81
CA LYS A 182 0.99 10.31 21.08
C LYS A 182 1.43 10.79 19.69
N LYS A 183 2.47 10.18 19.12
CA LYS A 183 2.97 10.43 17.76
C LYS A 183 2.17 9.59 16.76
N TYR A 184 0.86 9.81 16.71
CA TYR A 184 -0.09 8.95 16.00
C TYR A 184 0.20 8.82 14.50
N LYS A 185 0.62 9.90 13.82
CA LYS A 185 0.96 9.84 12.39
C LYS A 185 2.16 8.93 12.12
N GLU A 186 3.20 9.00 12.95
CA GLU A 186 4.38 8.15 12.82
C GLU A 186 4.05 6.71 13.21
N ALA A 187 3.16 6.51 14.19
CA ALA A 187 2.69 5.19 14.59
C ALA A 187 1.91 4.50 13.45
N ILE A 188 1.00 5.22 12.77
CA ILE A 188 0.24 4.70 11.60
C ILE A 188 1.19 4.15 10.54
N VAL A 189 2.23 4.91 10.16
CA VAL A 189 3.21 4.45 9.15
C VAL A 189 3.88 3.13 9.55
N LEU A 190 4.17 2.93 10.84
CA LEU A 190 4.75 1.67 11.30
C LEU A 190 3.71 0.54 11.40
N TYR A 191 2.47 0.81 11.77
CA TYR A 191 1.40 -0.19 11.74
C TYR A 191 1.11 -0.65 10.30
N GLU A 192 1.03 0.27 9.34
CA GLU A 192 0.91 -0.04 7.91
C GLU A 192 2.05 -0.94 7.45
N LYS A 193 3.29 -0.61 7.82
CA LYS A 193 4.45 -1.45 7.52
C LYS A 193 4.39 -2.84 8.20
N ALA A 194 3.73 -2.97 9.34
CA ALA A 194 3.56 -4.27 10.00
C ALA A 194 2.62 -5.17 9.21
N ILE A 195 1.60 -4.61 8.55
CA ILE A 195 0.66 -5.35 7.68
C ILE A 195 1.41 -6.04 6.52
N ASP A 196 2.45 -5.42 5.98
CA ASP A 196 3.29 -6.04 4.92
C ASP A 196 3.96 -7.36 5.37
N TYR A 197 4.27 -7.48 6.67
CA TYR A 197 4.89 -8.68 7.23
C TYR A 197 3.88 -9.75 7.65
N ASP A 198 2.70 -9.34 8.13
CA ASP A 198 1.62 -10.24 8.53
C ASP A 198 0.23 -9.65 8.19
N PRO A 199 -0.24 -9.80 6.93
CA PRO A 199 -1.47 -9.20 6.46
C PRO A 199 -2.75 -9.89 6.99
N TYR A 200 -2.60 -10.94 7.79
CA TYR A 200 -3.72 -11.63 8.44
C TYR A 200 -3.91 -11.19 9.90
N SER A 201 -3.04 -10.32 10.42
CA SER A 201 -3.16 -9.78 11.77
C SER A 201 -4.11 -8.60 11.81
N TYR A 202 -5.12 -8.67 12.67
CA TYR A 202 -6.06 -7.56 12.89
C TYR A 202 -5.49 -6.46 13.80
N TYR A 203 -4.44 -6.75 14.56
CA TYR A 203 -3.91 -5.82 15.56
C TYR A 203 -3.45 -4.46 14.98
N PRO A 204 -2.68 -4.40 13.88
CA PRO A 204 -2.28 -3.12 13.29
C PRO A 204 -3.48 -2.27 12.85
N ASP A 205 -4.49 -2.88 12.22
CA ASP A 205 -5.68 -2.19 11.74
C ASP A 205 -6.44 -1.51 12.90
N ASP A 206 -6.68 -2.25 13.99
CA ASP A 206 -7.31 -1.74 15.21
C ASP A 206 -6.54 -0.55 15.82
N GLN A 207 -5.20 -0.57 15.73
CA GLN A 207 -4.39 0.52 16.27
C GLN A 207 -4.36 1.74 15.34
N ILE A 208 -4.40 1.54 14.02
CA ILE A 208 -4.56 2.62 13.04
C ILE A 208 -5.88 3.35 13.29
N GLU A 209 -6.99 2.64 13.43
CA GLU A 209 -8.29 3.24 13.72
C GLU A 209 -8.26 4.09 15.01
N LYS A 210 -7.62 3.58 16.07
CA LYS A 210 -7.41 4.34 17.32
C LYS A 210 -6.56 5.59 17.09
N CYS A 211 -5.48 5.49 16.34
CA CYS A 211 -4.64 6.64 16.00
C CYS A 211 -5.42 7.72 15.26
N GLU A 212 -6.20 7.32 14.26
CA GLU A 212 -7.03 8.23 13.47
C GLU A 212 -8.09 8.92 14.32
N LYS A 213 -8.73 8.19 15.24
CA LYS A 213 -9.67 8.77 16.20
C LYS A 213 -9.01 9.84 17.07
N PHE A 214 -7.85 9.57 17.66
CA PHE A 214 -7.14 10.57 18.47
C PHE A 214 -6.70 11.79 17.66
N LEU A 215 -6.26 11.59 16.41
CA LEU A 215 -5.92 12.71 15.51
C LEU A 215 -7.13 13.57 15.20
N SER A 216 -8.29 12.96 14.94
CA SER A 216 -9.54 13.66 14.69
C SER A 216 -10.01 14.46 15.91
N GLU A 217 -9.97 13.85 17.10
CA GLU A 217 -10.32 14.51 18.37
C GLU A 217 -9.39 15.70 18.67
N ASN A 218 -8.07 15.53 18.49
CA ASN A 218 -7.09 16.61 18.68
C ASN A 218 -7.34 17.78 17.71
N ASN A 219 -7.59 17.49 16.43
CA ASN A 219 -7.90 18.52 15.44
C ASN A 219 -9.21 19.27 15.77
N ARG A 220 -10.24 18.55 16.25
CA ARG A 220 -11.51 19.15 16.68
C ARG A 220 -11.31 20.05 17.90
N ASN A 221 -10.53 19.60 18.88
CA ASN A 221 -10.22 20.39 20.07
C ASN A 221 -9.45 21.65 19.72
N GLU A 222 -8.48 21.59 18.79
CA GLU A 222 -7.71 22.75 18.35
C GLU A 222 -8.57 23.80 17.64
N LYS A 223 -9.45 23.36 16.72
CA LYS A 223 -10.41 24.26 16.05
C LYS A 223 -11.37 24.89 17.04
N THR A 224 -11.87 24.10 17.99
CA THR A 224 -12.82 24.58 19.01
C THR A 224 -12.16 25.55 19.98
N TYR A 225 -10.92 25.27 20.40
CA TYR A 225 -10.10 26.17 21.20
C TYR A 225 -9.92 27.51 20.49
N THR A 226 -9.46 27.49 19.24
CA THR A 226 -9.25 28.70 18.42
C THR A 226 -10.52 29.54 18.33
N ARG A 227 -11.67 28.91 18.09
CA ARG A 227 -12.96 29.60 18.06
C ARG A 227 -13.28 30.30 19.38
N TYR A 228 -13.14 29.61 20.52
CA TYR A 228 -13.40 30.23 21.83
C TYR A 228 -12.44 31.37 22.15
N ILE A 229 -11.18 31.29 21.71
CA ILE A 229 -10.24 32.40 21.80
C ILE A 229 -10.74 33.60 20.99
N THR A 230 -11.04 33.41 19.70
CA THR A 230 -11.50 34.49 18.82
C THR A 230 -12.81 35.13 19.33
N GLU A 231 -13.78 34.32 19.76
CA GLU A 231 -15.03 34.82 20.34
C GLU A 231 -14.76 35.57 21.67
N GLY A 232 -13.89 35.04 22.53
CA GLY A 232 -13.48 35.65 23.78
C GLY A 232 -12.81 37.03 23.58
N ASP A 233 -11.87 37.12 22.65
CA ASP A 233 -11.16 38.36 22.28
C ASP A 233 -12.13 39.42 21.74
N SER A 234 -13.07 39.00 20.89
CA SER A 234 -14.13 39.87 20.36
C SER A 234 -15.03 40.41 21.46
N TYR A 235 -15.54 39.55 22.35
CA TYR A 235 -16.36 39.98 23.48
C TYR A 235 -15.60 40.88 24.45
N PHE A 236 -14.31 40.62 24.66
CA PHE A 236 -13.46 41.46 25.50
C PHE A 236 -13.33 42.87 24.92
N THR A 237 -13.05 42.98 23.62
CA THR A 237 -12.96 44.27 22.91
C THR A 237 -14.27 45.06 22.97
N LEU A 238 -15.41 44.36 22.87
CA LEU A 238 -16.74 44.95 23.02
C LEU A 238 -17.13 45.23 24.49
N LYS A 239 -16.21 45.05 25.45
CA LYS A 239 -16.43 45.20 26.90
C LYS A 239 -17.56 44.31 27.45
N LYS A 240 -17.92 43.24 26.74
CA LYS A 240 -18.89 42.22 27.16
C LYS A 240 -18.17 41.18 28.04
N TYR A 241 -17.65 41.63 29.17
CA TYR A 241 -16.71 40.89 30.01
C TYR A 241 -17.22 39.52 30.46
N GLN A 242 -18.50 39.38 30.81
CA GLN A 242 -19.06 38.08 31.22
C GLN A 242 -19.07 37.05 30.09
N LEU A 243 -19.37 37.48 28.85
CA LEU A 243 -19.34 36.60 27.67
C LEU A 243 -17.90 36.21 27.30
N ALA A 244 -16.97 37.17 27.41
CA ALA A 244 -15.55 36.93 27.21
C ALA A 244 -15.03 35.90 28.24
N LEU A 245 -15.36 36.09 29.53
CA LEU A 245 -14.97 35.20 30.63
C LEU A 245 -15.44 33.76 30.39
N ASN A 246 -16.69 33.57 29.94
CA ASN A 246 -17.23 32.24 29.64
C ASN A 246 -16.44 31.56 28.50
N ASN A 247 -16.13 32.29 27.43
CA ASN A 247 -15.37 31.74 26.30
C ASN A 247 -13.93 31.37 26.68
N TYR A 248 -13.22 32.23 27.41
CA TYR A 248 -11.88 31.90 27.89
C TYR A 248 -11.89 30.72 28.87
N LYS A 249 -12.91 30.59 29.73
CA LYS A 249 -13.07 29.40 30.59
C LYS A 249 -13.23 28.13 29.77
N LYS A 250 -14.06 28.13 28.72
CA LYS A 250 -14.21 26.99 27.81
C LYS A 250 -12.91 26.66 27.07
N ALA A 251 -12.18 27.66 26.59
CA ALA A 251 -10.86 27.47 25.98
C ALA A 251 -9.84 26.87 26.97
N SER A 252 -9.80 27.38 28.21
CA SER A 252 -8.93 26.89 29.28
C SER A 252 -9.23 25.43 29.64
N SER A 253 -10.51 25.03 29.67
CA SER A 253 -10.89 23.63 29.92
C SER A 253 -10.48 22.69 28.78
N LEU A 254 -10.48 23.15 27.53
CA LEU A 254 -10.03 22.34 26.38
C LEU A 254 -8.51 22.18 26.33
N LYS A 255 -7.75 23.23 26.66
CA LYS A 255 -6.27 23.19 26.69
C LYS A 255 -5.75 23.77 28.01
N PRO A 256 -5.73 23.00 29.11
CA PRO A 256 -5.35 23.49 30.43
C PRO A 256 -3.89 23.94 30.55
N SER A 257 -3.02 23.59 29.60
CA SER A 257 -1.62 24.03 29.56
C SER A 257 -1.45 25.45 29.00
N GLU A 258 -2.42 25.96 28.24
CA GLU A 258 -2.34 27.27 27.59
C GLU A 258 -2.44 28.41 28.62
N GLN A 259 -1.54 29.38 28.52
CA GLN A 259 -1.48 30.50 29.46
C GLN A 259 -2.41 31.65 29.05
N TYR A 260 -2.58 31.88 27.75
CA TYR A 260 -3.36 33.01 27.22
C TYR A 260 -4.78 33.11 27.79
N PRO A 261 -5.63 32.04 27.75
CA PRO A 261 -6.96 32.13 28.36
C PRO A 261 -6.93 32.37 29.87
N LYS A 262 -5.93 31.86 30.60
CA LYS A 262 -5.80 32.07 32.05
C LYS A 262 -5.51 33.53 32.39
N GLN A 263 -4.61 34.15 31.62
CA GLN A 263 -4.26 35.56 31.78
C GLN A 263 -5.49 36.45 31.52
N ARG A 264 -6.22 36.20 30.43
CA ARG A 264 -7.46 36.92 30.11
C ARG A 264 -8.56 36.75 31.16
N ILE A 265 -8.72 35.55 31.71
CA ILE A 265 -9.65 35.31 32.83
C ILE A 265 -9.29 36.17 34.05
N SER A 266 -8.00 36.22 34.41
CA SER A 266 -7.53 37.04 35.54
C SER A 266 -7.77 38.53 35.31
N GLU A 267 -7.46 39.02 34.11
CA GLU A 267 -7.69 40.41 33.70
C GLU A 267 -9.17 40.79 33.78
N ILE A 268 -10.05 39.95 33.21
CA ILE A 268 -11.50 40.19 33.27
C ILE A 268 -12.01 40.22 34.70
N ASN A 269 -11.56 39.30 35.55
CA ASN A 269 -12.02 39.27 36.95
C ASN A 269 -11.63 40.56 37.70
N LYS A 270 -10.45 41.14 37.42
CA LYS A 270 -10.06 42.44 37.99
C LYS A 270 -10.97 43.56 37.48
N LEU A 271 -11.20 43.63 36.17
CA LEU A 271 -12.07 44.64 35.56
C LEU A 271 -13.51 44.56 36.10
N LEU A 272 -14.05 43.35 36.26
CA LEU A 272 -15.38 43.15 36.82
C LEU A 272 -15.48 43.63 38.28
N ALA A 273 -14.45 43.35 39.10
CA ALA A 273 -14.41 43.83 40.47
C ALA A 273 -14.32 45.36 40.55
N GLU A 274 -13.50 45.99 39.71
CA GLU A 274 -13.40 47.45 39.62
C GLU A 274 -14.73 48.10 39.19
N LEU A 275 -15.42 47.50 38.21
CA LEU A 275 -16.74 47.96 37.76
C LEU A 275 -17.80 47.82 38.85
N GLU A 276 -17.78 46.74 39.62
CA GLU A 276 -18.69 46.53 40.75
C GLU A 276 -18.48 47.58 41.84
N ILE A 277 -17.23 47.88 42.20
CA ILE A 277 -16.89 48.94 43.16
C ILE A 277 -17.40 50.30 42.64
N LYS A 278 -17.13 50.62 41.38
CA LYS A 278 -17.57 51.89 40.78
C LYS A 278 -19.09 52.03 40.74
N GLN A 279 -19.82 50.95 40.44
CA GLN A 279 -21.29 50.96 40.47
C GLN A 279 -21.82 51.16 41.89
N LYS A 280 -21.24 50.50 42.90
CA LYS A 280 -21.64 50.68 44.30
C LYS A 280 -21.41 52.11 44.77
N GLU A 281 -20.26 52.69 44.44
CA GLU A 281 -19.95 54.09 44.77
C GLU A 281 -20.95 55.05 44.11
N GLN A 282 -21.24 54.88 42.82
CA GLN A 282 -22.23 55.70 42.12
C GLN A 282 -23.63 55.57 42.71
N ALA A 283 -24.04 54.36 43.09
CA ALA A 283 -25.32 54.12 43.75
C ALA A 283 -25.39 54.76 45.13
N TYR A 284 -24.30 54.71 45.90
CA TYR A 284 -24.18 55.37 47.20
C TYR A 284 -24.31 56.90 47.07
N GLN A 285 -23.53 57.52 46.17
CA GLN A 285 -23.60 58.96 45.93
C GLN A 285 -24.98 59.41 45.45
N ALA A 286 -25.63 58.64 44.57
CA ALA A 286 -27.00 58.90 44.14
C ALA A 286 -28.02 58.82 45.30
N ALA A 287 -27.82 57.91 46.26
CA ALA A 287 -28.67 57.79 47.43
C ALA A 287 -28.51 58.99 48.38
N ILE A 288 -27.27 59.46 48.62
CA ILE A 288 -26.99 60.66 49.41
C ILE A 288 -27.66 61.89 48.78
N ALA A 289 -27.43 62.15 47.48
CA ALA A 289 -28.03 63.28 46.79
C ALA A 289 -29.57 63.26 46.82
N LYS A 290 -30.17 62.07 46.79
CA LYS A 290 -31.63 61.91 46.94
C LYS A 290 -32.10 62.20 48.36
N ALA A 291 -31.36 61.77 49.37
CA ALA A 291 -31.66 62.03 50.78
C ALA A 291 -31.57 63.54 51.08
N ASP A 292 -30.52 64.22 50.62
CA ASP A 292 -30.31 65.66 50.80
C ASP A 292 -31.47 66.45 50.18
N LYS A 293 -31.85 66.13 48.93
CA LYS A 293 -32.98 66.76 48.25
C LYS A 293 -34.30 66.58 49.00
N LEU A 294 -34.53 65.40 49.58
CA LEU A 294 -35.74 65.12 50.38
C LEU A 294 -35.75 65.91 51.69
N PHE A 295 -34.59 66.04 52.33
CA PHE A 295 -34.44 66.83 53.56
C PHE A 295 -34.73 68.31 53.31
N GLU A 296 -34.15 68.90 52.26
CA GLU A 296 -34.42 70.28 51.83
C GLU A 296 -35.90 70.51 51.52
N SER A 297 -36.55 69.55 50.84
CA SER A 297 -37.98 69.66 50.50
C SER A 297 -38.95 69.56 51.68
N LYS A 298 -38.50 69.06 52.84
CA LYS A 298 -39.31 68.94 54.06
C LYS A 298 -39.10 70.07 55.06
N GLN A 299 -38.20 71.01 54.78
CA GLN A 299 -37.90 72.16 55.63
C GLN A 299 -38.60 73.45 55.19
N TYR A 300 -39.86 73.43 54.71
CA TYR A 300 -40.66 74.65 54.56
C TYR A 300 -42.18 74.39 54.65
N GLU A 301 -42.67 74.12 55.86
CA GLU A 301 -43.98 74.61 56.32
C GLU A 301 -43.78 75.07 57.77
N SER A 302 -43.34 76.33 57.92
CA SER A 302 -43.33 77.08 59.18
C SER A 302 -44.66 77.81 59.38
#